data_AF-T1L6E5-F1
#
_entry.id   AF-T1L6E5-F1
#
_cell.length_a   1.000
_cell.length_b   1.000
_cell.length_c   1.000
_cell.angle_alpha   90.00
_cell.angle_beta   90.00
_cell.angle_gamma   90.00
#
_symmetry.space_group_name_H-M   'P 1'
#
loop_
_entity.id
_entity.type
_entity.pdbx_description
1 polymer ?
#
loop_
_entity_poly.entity_id
_entity_poly.type
_entity_poly.pdbx_seq_one_letter_code
_entity_poly.pdbx_strand_id
1 'polypeptide(L)'
;MFTRLVSLLVVYIISTRDLSHCCQVKQFAGKDSFVCVCNEAYCDSIETEPNSLPDHLTIFQSDAASHRFSKSIITNLGFGGSFTDSAGINIKSFQPNW
;
A
#
# COMPACT_ATOMS: atom_id res chain seq x y z
N MET A 1 18.10 -3.90 39.20
CA MET A 1 17.16 -2.80 38.87
C MET A 1 17.41 -2.25 37.46
N PHE A 2 18.66 -1.91 37.12
CA PHE A 2 19.04 -1.43 35.77
C PHE A 2 18.72 -2.42 34.64
N THR A 3 18.98 -3.71 34.84
CA THR A 3 18.69 -4.76 33.85
C THR A 3 17.19 -4.88 33.53
N ARG A 4 16.30 -4.69 34.50
CA ARG A 4 14.85 -4.74 34.28
C ARG A 4 14.33 -3.52 33.52
N LEU A 5 14.90 -2.35 33.77
CA LEU A 5 14.60 -1.14 33.01
C LEU A 5 15.02 -1.28 31.54
N VAL A 6 16.22 -1.82 31.29
CA VAL A 6 16.69 -2.08 29.92
C VAL A 6 15.80 -3.10 29.21
N SER A 7 15.43 -4.20 29.88
CA SER A 7 14.52 -5.19 29.29
C SER A 7 13.14 -4.62 28.94
N LEU A 8 12.56 -3.78 29.80
CA LEU A 8 11.27 -3.13 29.52
C LEU A 8 11.36 -2.15 28.35
N LEU A 9 12.48 -1.41 28.25
CA LEU A 9 12.71 -0.46 27.16
C LEU A 9 12.89 -1.16 25.82
N VAL A 10 13.58 -2.31 25.80
CA VAL A 10 13.74 -3.15 24.59
C VAL A 10 12.39 -3.72 24.15
N VAL A 11 11.57 -4.25 25.06
CA VAL A 11 10.23 -4.76 24.73
C VAL A 11 9.34 -3.65 24.16
N TYR A 12 9.38 -2.45 24.75
CA TYR A 12 8.64 -1.29 24.25
C TYR A 12 9.03 -0.93 22.80
N ILE A 13 10.32 -0.93 22.47
CA ILE A 13 10.82 -0.62 21.11
C ILE A 13 10.41 -1.67 20.08
N ILE A 14 10.29 -2.95 20.49
CA ILE A 14 9.86 -4.04 19.58
C ILE A 14 8.36 -3.97 19.34
N SER A 15 7.56 -3.60 20.35
CA SER A 15 6.10 -3.48 20.23
C SER A 15 5.63 -2.30 19.38
N THR A 16 6.46 -1.29 19.11
CA THR A 16 6.09 -0.14 18.26
C THR A 16 6.35 -0.35 16.77
N ARG A 17 6.76 -1.55 16.35
CA ARG A 17 7.00 -1.87 14.94
C ARG A 17 5.68 -2.25 14.27
N ASP A 18 4.87 -1.27 13.90
CA ASP A 18 3.80 -1.48 12.93
C ASP A 18 4.44 -1.73 11.56
N LEU A 19 4.41 -2.97 11.07
CA LEU A 19 4.76 -3.32 9.68
C LEU A 19 3.60 -2.94 8.74
N SER A 20 3.08 -1.72 8.90
CA SER A 20 2.02 -1.20 8.06
C SER A 20 2.68 -0.47 6.88
N HIS A 21 2.59 -1.07 5.69
CA HIS A 21 3.10 -0.52 4.44
C HIS A 21 2.16 0.60 3.94
N CYS A 22 2.01 1.68 4.70
CA CYS A 22 1.19 2.83 4.31
C CYS A 22 1.87 3.68 3.23
N CYS A 23 1.11 4.55 2.57
CA CYS A 23 1.67 5.52 1.63
C CYS A 23 2.52 6.58 2.34
N GLN A 24 3.79 6.74 1.93
CA GLN A 24 4.63 7.86 2.34
C GLN A 24 4.38 9.05 1.41
N VAL A 25 3.44 9.91 1.80
CA VAL A 25 2.92 10.99 0.97
C VAL A 25 3.97 12.05 0.68
N LYS A 26 4.12 12.44 -0.59
CA LYS A 26 4.89 13.60 -1.02
C LYS A 26 4.07 14.49 -1.96
N GLN A 27 3.90 15.75 -1.57
CA GLN A 27 3.29 16.79 -2.39
C GLN A 27 4.36 17.52 -3.20
N PHE A 28 4.06 17.86 -4.45
CA PHE A 28 4.88 18.76 -5.26
C PHE A 28 4.17 20.10 -5.44
N ALA A 29 4.93 21.20 -5.40
CA ALA A 29 4.39 22.54 -5.58
C ALA A 29 3.67 22.67 -6.94
N GLY A 30 2.45 23.23 -6.94
CA GLY A 30 1.63 23.42 -8.13
C GLY A 30 1.01 22.13 -8.70
N LYS A 31 0.88 21.08 -7.89
CA LYS A 31 0.16 19.85 -8.25
C LYS A 31 -1.05 19.64 -7.34
N ASP A 32 -2.13 19.15 -7.94
CA ASP A 32 -3.43 18.95 -7.27
C ASP A 32 -3.56 17.57 -6.59
N SER A 33 -2.49 16.78 -6.61
CA SER A 33 -2.44 15.42 -6.06
C SER A 33 -1.04 15.10 -5.53
N PHE A 34 -0.93 14.00 -4.81
CA PHE A 34 0.29 13.55 -4.14
C PHE A 34 0.85 12.27 -4.77
N VAL A 35 2.08 11.92 -4.40
CA VAL A 35 2.70 10.62 -4.71
C VAL A 35 3.01 9.83 -3.45
N CYS A 36 3.02 8.50 -3.54
CA CYS A 36 3.59 7.63 -2.51
C CYS A 36 5.06 7.36 -2.85
N VAL A 37 5.96 7.71 -1.94
CA VAL A 37 7.40 7.52 -2.14
C VAL A 37 7.78 6.09 -1.79
N CYS A 38 8.34 5.38 -2.77
CA CYS A 38 8.93 4.05 -2.59
C CYS A 38 10.46 4.11 -2.78
N ASN A 39 11.16 3.20 -2.12
CA ASN A 39 12.59 2.93 -2.28
C ASN A 39 12.85 1.41 -2.19
N GLU A 40 14.13 1.02 -2.16
CA GLU A 40 14.55 -0.39 -2.13
C GLU A 40 14.02 -1.17 -0.92
N ALA A 41 13.88 -0.52 0.24
CA ALA A 41 13.50 -1.17 1.49
C ALA A 41 12.02 -0.94 1.88
N TYR A 42 11.30 -0.10 1.13
CA TYR A 42 9.97 0.35 1.52
C TYR A 42 9.11 0.70 0.31
N CYS A 43 7.89 0.16 0.27
CA CYS A 43 6.83 0.64 -0.62
C CYS A 43 5.47 0.38 0.02
N ASP A 44 4.46 1.19 -0.32
CA ASP A 44 3.09 0.93 0.12
C ASP A 44 2.57 -0.38 -0.49
N SER A 45 1.71 -1.09 0.23
CA SER A 45 1.18 -2.38 -0.21
C SER A 45 -0.30 -2.49 0.07
N ILE A 46 -1.01 -3.21 -0.80
CA ILE A 46 -2.42 -3.54 -0.58
C ILE A 46 -2.48 -4.78 0.29
N GLU A 47 -3.29 -4.72 1.34
CA GLU A 47 -3.59 -5.88 2.17
C GLU A 47 -4.52 -6.82 1.38
N THR A 48 -3.97 -7.92 0.87
CA THR A 48 -4.71 -8.91 0.05
C THR A 48 -5.51 -9.91 0.87
N GLU A 49 -5.66 -9.69 2.19
CA GLU A 49 -6.41 -10.58 3.06
C GLU A 49 -7.81 -10.85 2.49
N PRO A 50 -8.14 -12.13 2.21
CA PRO A 50 -9.35 -12.52 1.51
C PRO A 50 -10.53 -12.39 2.46
N ASN A 51 -11.04 -11.18 2.64
CA ASN A 51 -12.43 -10.99 3.06
C ASN A 51 -13.37 -11.25 1.87
N SER A 52 -13.11 -12.30 1.10
CA SER A 52 -13.99 -12.76 0.05
C SER A 52 -14.90 -13.83 0.63
N LEU A 53 -15.86 -13.37 1.43
CA LEU A 53 -17.13 -14.11 1.52
C LEU A 53 -17.67 -14.30 0.08
N PRO A 54 -18.33 -15.43 -0.25
CA PRO A 54 -18.64 -15.83 -1.63
C PRO A 54 -19.40 -14.83 -2.52
N ASP A 55 -19.90 -13.72 -1.99
CA ASP A 55 -20.69 -12.70 -2.72
C ASP A 55 -20.19 -11.25 -2.52
N HIS A 56 -18.98 -11.06 -1.99
CA HIS A 56 -18.46 -9.72 -1.67
C HIS A 56 -17.32 -9.30 -2.58
N LEU A 57 -17.46 -8.11 -3.19
CA LEU A 57 -16.42 -7.45 -3.96
C LEU A 57 -15.67 -6.46 -3.05
N THR A 58 -14.34 -6.56 -3.06
CA THR A 58 -13.49 -5.55 -2.44
C THR A 58 -13.19 -4.45 -3.45
N ILE A 59 -13.58 -3.22 -3.13
CA ILE A 59 -13.24 -2.02 -3.89
C ILE A 59 -12.08 -1.31 -3.19
N PHE A 60 -11.11 -0.90 -4.00
CA PHE A 60 -10.04 0.00 -3.58
C PHE A 60 -10.22 1.34 -4.29
N GLN A 61 -10.54 2.38 -3.52
CA GLN A 61 -10.71 3.74 -4.05
C GLN A 61 -9.47 4.57 -3.77
N SER A 62 -9.07 5.38 -4.75
CA SER A 62 -8.06 6.44 -4.56
C SER A 62 -8.64 7.77 -5.02
N ASP A 63 -8.17 8.86 -4.43
CA ASP A 63 -8.52 10.21 -4.87
C ASP A 63 -7.33 11.17 -4.82
N ALA A 64 -7.52 12.35 -5.40
CA ALA A 64 -6.48 13.38 -5.47
C ALA A 64 -6.17 14.01 -4.10
N ALA A 65 -7.07 13.91 -3.13
CA ALA A 65 -6.96 14.62 -1.86
C ALA A 65 -6.12 13.85 -0.84
N SER A 66 -6.40 12.56 -0.65
CA SER A 66 -5.77 11.76 0.41
C SER A 66 -5.92 10.26 0.29
N HIS A 67 -6.94 9.76 -0.42
CA HIS A 67 -7.21 8.33 -0.41
C HIS A 67 -6.25 7.58 -1.33
N ARG A 68 -5.60 6.58 -0.75
CA ARG A 68 -4.71 5.65 -1.44
C ARG A 68 -5.15 4.23 -1.11
N PHE A 69 -5.80 3.56 -2.06
CA PHE A 69 -6.33 2.21 -1.88
C PHE A 69 -7.25 2.06 -0.65
N SER A 70 -8.12 3.04 -0.42
CA SER A 70 -9.14 2.94 0.63
C SER A 70 -10.08 1.77 0.34
N LYS A 71 -10.12 0.80 1.24
CA LYS A 71 -10.86 -0.46 1.10
C LYS A 71 -12.33 -0.28 1.48
N SER A 72 -13.25 -0.65 0.60
CA SER A 72 -14.67 -0.79 0.90
C SER A 72 -15.21 -2.11 0.35
N ILE A 73 -16.22 -2.68 1.00
CA ILE A 73 -16.82 -3.95 0.60
C ILE A 73 -18.23 -3.65 0.11
N ILE A 74 -18.53 -4.00 -1.14
CA ILE A 74 -19.88 -3.87 -1.70
C ILE A 74 -20.26 -5.14 -2.49
N THR A 75 -21.54 -5.29 -2.78
CA THR A 75 -22.06 -6.34 -3.66
C THR A 75 -22.19 -5.77 -5.08
N ASN A 76 -21.47 -6.33 -6.07
CA ASN A 76 -21.89 -6.56 -7.49
C ASN A 76 -20.78 -6.40 -8.57
N LEU A 77 -20.91 -7.24 -9.63
CA LEU A 77 -20.45 -7.25 -11.03
C LEU A 77 -19.15 -6.50 -11.42
N GLY A 78 -18.01 -7.21 -11.27
CA GLY A 78 -16.83 -7.23 -12.16
C GLY A 78 -16.24 -5.93 -12.71
N PHE A 79 -14.94 -5.71 -12.47
CA PHE A 79 -14.14 -4.62 -13.06
C PHE A 79 -12.96 -5.18 -13.87
N GLY A 80 -12.56 -4.49 -14.95
CA GLY A 80 -11.46 -4.88 -15.82
C GLY A 80 -10.70 -3.68 -16.42
N GLY A 81 -9.58 -3.94 -17.09
CA GLY A 81 -8.75 -2.94 -17.78
C GLY A 81 -8.27 -3.46 -19.14
N SER A 82 -7.68 -2.58 -19.95
CA SER A 82 -7.19 -2.92 -21.31
C SER A 82 -5.68 -3.17 -21.32
N PHE A 83 -5.26 -4.32 -21.84
CA PHE A 83 -3.84 -4.64 -22.06
C PHE A 83 -3.46 -4.24 -23.50
N THR A 84 -2.96 -3.02 -23.66
CA THR A 84 -2.48 -2.50 -24.94
C THR A 84 -0.99 -2.73 -25.12
N ASP A 85 -0.49 -2.63 -26.35
CA ASP A 85 0.95 -2.72 -26.65
C ASP A 85 1.77 -1.72 -25.80
N SER A 86 1.23 -0.52 -25.61
CA SER A 86 1.85 0.52 -24.76
C SER A 86 1.93 0.09 -23.29
N ALA A 87 0.91 -0.61 -22.77
CA ALA A 87 0.95 -1.14 -21.40
C ALA A 87 2.01 -2.25 -21.27
N GLY A 88 2.06 -3.18 -22.24
CA GLY A 88 3.05 -4.26 -22.24
C GLY A 88 4.50 -3.78 -22.32
N ILE A 89 4.79 -2.78 -23.16
CA ILE A 89 6.14 -2.22 -23.31
C ILE A 89 6.60 -1.52 -22.03
N ASN A 90 5.72 -0.74 -21.38
CA ASN A 90 6.05 -0.04 -20.14
C ASN A 90 6.21 -0.98 -18.94
N ILE A 91 5.49 -2.11 -18.91
CA ILE A 91 5.68 -3.12 -17.86
C ILE A 91 7.02 -3.86 -18.07
N LYS A 92 7.37 -4.16 -19.33
CA LYS A 92 8.61 -4.87 -19.68
C LYS A 92 9.88 -4.01 -19.51
N SER A 93 9.77 -2.69 -19.45
CA SER A 93 10.90 -1.78 -19.23
C SER A 93 11.34 -1.70 -17.76
N PHE A 94 10.53 -2.21 -16.82
CA PHE A 94 10.99 -2.49 -15.45
C PHE A 94 11.81 -3.79 -15.45
N GLN A 95 13.05 -3.73 -14.97
CA GLN A 95 13.97 -4.87 -14.98
C GLN A 95 13.42 -6.04 -14.14
N PRO A 96 13.45 -7.27 -14.66
CA PRO A 96 13.12 -8.45 -13.88
C PRO A 96 14.40 -8.91 -13.15
N ASN A 97 14.63 -8.43 -11.95
CA ASN A 97 15.55 -9.06 -11.02
C ASN A 97 14.75 -10.06 -10.18
N TRP A 98 14.50 -11.23 -10.79
CA TRP A 98 14.31 -12.46 -10.04
C TRP A 98 15.67 -13.02 -9.64
#